data_AF-A0A3D0LCF1-F1
#
_entry.id   AF-A0A3D0LCF1-F1
#
_cell.length_a   1.000
_cell.length_b   1.000
_cell.length_c   1.000
_cell.angle_alpha   90.00
_cell.angle_beta   90.00
_cell.angle_gamma   90.00
#
_symmetry.space_group_name_H-M   'P 1'
#
loop_
_entity.id
_entity.type
_entity.pdbx_description
1 polymer ?
#
loop_
_entity_poly.entity_id
_entity_poly.type
_entity_poly.pdbx_seq_one_letter_code
_entity_poly.pdbx_strand_id
1 'polypeptide(L)'
;MWVAILGLSLAAAVASLFYLVSRFKKFLFIRKLAGEKKGLFKLFSWLMFLPLVVYGIFDTVNAIIVLLHLAVFWLIADGIAAVVRNFKRRHRTNKTDLSNDNNTDSNQLADEKDDVTITGSPDDSGMKKTDCSTGRKKPYWLGLTVLLITAVYLGIGWYNAHHVSITKYKVNTEKEIGAESLRIVQITDSHVGTTFDGEGFAEHMKTVQNLEPDIVVITGDFVDDGSTKEDL
;
A
#
# COMPACT_ATOMS: atom_id res chain seq x y z
N MET A 1 -11.25 -26.54 1.62
CA MET A 1 -11.32 -25.20 1.02
C MET A 1 -10.99 -24.11 2.03
N TRP A 2 -11.78 -23.96 3.11
CA TRP A 2 -11.54 -22.98 4.19
C TRP A 2 -10.14 -23.04 4.83
N VAL A 3 -9.67 -24.23 5.18
CA VAL A 3 -8.33 -24.41 5.78
C VAL A 3 -7.20 -23.97 4.84
N ALA A 4 -7.37 -24.16 3.53
CA ALA A 4 -6.37 -23.74 2.54
C ALA A 4 -6.34 -22.21 2.40
N ILE A 5 -7.50 -21.56 2.41
CA ILE A 5 -7.63 -20.09 2.36
C ILE A 5 -7.02 -19.47 3.62
N LEU A 6 -7.32 -20.03 4.80
CA LEU A 6 -6.75 -19.59 6.08
C LEU A 6 -5.24 -19.81 6.15
N GLY A 7 -4.75 -20.96 5.69
CA GLY A 7 -3.32 -21.24 5.64
C GLY A 7 -2.56 -20.26 4.74
N LEU A 8 -3.13 -19.98 3.56
CA LEU A 8 -2.55 -19.03 2.61
C LEU A 8 -2.55 -17.59 3.15
N SER A 9 -3.67 -17.14 3.76
CA SER A 9 -3.78 -15.80 4.32
C SER A 9 -2.81 -15.59 5.48
N LEU A 10 -2.65 -16.59 6.36
CA LEU A 10 -1.70 -16.56 7.45
C LEU A 10 -0.25 -16.52 6.95
N ALA A 11 0.09 -17.35 5.96
CA ALA A 11 1.41 -17.33 5.35
C ALA A 11 1.72 -15.97 4.69
N ALA A 12 0.74 -15.39 3.99
CA ALA A 12 0.85 -14.07 3.39
C ALA A 12 1.04 -12.96 4.45
N ALA A 13 0.32 -13.02 5.57
CA ALA A 13 0.47 -12.08 6.68
C ALA A 13 1.88 -12.15 7.28
N VAL A 14 2.38 -13.37 7.53
CA VAL A 14 3.75 -13.59 8.04
C VAL A 14 4.80 -13.06 7.07
N ALA A 15 4.69 -13.40 5.77
CA ALA A 15 5.59 -12.90 4.75
C ALA A 15 5.57 -11.37 4.65
N SER A 16 4.39 -10.77 4.73
CA SER A 16 4.17 -9.33 4.71
C SER A 16 4.82 -8.65 5.91
N LEU A 17 4.77 -9.25 7.11
CA LEU A 17 5.45 -8.74 8.30
C LEU A 17 6.97 -8.69 8.09
N PHE A 18 7.58 -9.79 7.65
CA PHE A 18 9.01 -9.84 7.35
C PHE A 18 9.41 -8.84 6.26
N TYR A 19 8.57 -8.71 5.22
CA TYR A 19 8.78 -7.77 4.13
C TYR A 19 8.77 -6.31 4.61
N LEU A 20 7.76 -5.91 5.38
CA LEU A 20 7.67 -4.58 5.97
C LEU A 20 8.87 -4.29 6.85
N VAL A 21 9.24 -5.20 7.77
CA VAL A 21 10.43 -5.07 8.62
C VAL A 21 11.69 -4.82 7.79
N SER A 22 11.85 -5.49 6.65
CA SER A 22 13.00 -5.28 5.75
C SER A 22 13.02 -3.88 5.12
N ARG A 23 11.85 -3.31 4.82
CA ARG A 23 11.68 -2.01 4.17
C ARG A 23 11.78 -0.85 5.15
N PHE A 24 11.23 -1.00 6.35
CA PHE A 24 11.29 0.03 7.38
C PHE A 24 12.72 0.36 7.81
N LYS A 25 13.66 -0.60 7.74
CA LYS A 25 15.10 -0.37 7.94
C LYS A 25 15.71 0.72 7.02
N LYS A 26 15.04 1.07 5.92
CA LYS A 26 15.50 2.10 4.97
C LYS A 26 15.12 3.53 5.38
N PHE A 27 14.21 3.74 6.33
CA PHE A 27 13.84 5.08 6.77
C PHE A 27 15.00 5.80 7.48
N LEU A 28 15.11 7.11 7.22
CA LEU A 28 16.15 7.96 7.79
C LEU A 28 16.07 8.05 9.31
N PHE A 29 14.86 8.06 9.88
CA PHE A 29 14.67 8.17 11.33
C PHE A 29 15.31 6.99 12.07
N ILE A 30 15.10 5.77 11.55
CA ILE A 30 15.68 4.54 12.07
C ILE A 30 17.20 4.51 11.85
N ARG A 31 17.69 4.97 10.69
CA ARG A 31 19.14 5.08 10.43
C ARG A 31 19.84 6.12 11.30
N LYS A 32 19.15 7.20 11.70
CA LYS A 32 19.69 8.25 12.56
C LYS A 32 19.69 7.83 14.03
N LEU A 33 18.66 7.10 14.49
CA LEU A 33 18.58 6.62 15.87
C LEU A 33 19.40 5.35 16.14
N ALA A 34 19.55 4.44 15.18
CA ALA A 34 20.10 3.10 15.46
C ALA A 34 21.62 2.94 15.18
N GLY A 35 22.30 3.96 14.64
CA GLY A 35 23.76 3.93 14.44
C GLY A 35 24.26 2.68 13.68
N GLU A 36 25.36 2.06 14.14
CA GLU A 36 25.91 0.80 13.57
C GLU A 36 25.49 -0.48 14.33
N LYS A 37 24.75 -0.39 15.44
CA LYS A 37 24.44 -1.55 16.29
C LYS A 37 23.24 -2.33 15.74
N LYS A 38 23.52 -3.41 15.00
CA LYS A 38 22.53 -4.31 14.37
C LYS A 38 21.42 -4.83 15.31
N GLY A 39 21.68 -4.94 16.62
CA GLY A 39 20.69 -5.36 17.62
C GLY A 39 19.61 -4.31 17.90
N LEU A 40 19.98 -3.03 17.90
CA LEU A 40 19.08 -1.92 18.20
C LEU A 40 18.03 -1.72 17.08
N PHE A 41 18.41 -2.01 15.84
CA PHE A 41 17.50 -2.03 14.69
C PHE A 41 16.36 -3.07 14.83
N LYS A 42 16.62 -4.22 15.48
CA LYS A 42 15.56 -5.23 15.70
C LYS A 42 14.53 -4.72 16.70
N LEU A 43 15.00 -4.09 17.79
CA LEU A 43 14.14 -3.55 18.84
C LEU A 43 13.25 -2.40 18.33
N PHE A 44 13.82 -1.44 17.60
CA PHE A 44 13.04 -0.33 17.02
C PHE A 44 12.06 -0.78 15.96
N SER A 45 12.44 -1.76 15.13
CA SER A 45 11.51 -2.31 14.15
C SER A 45 10.33 -2.98 14.85
N TRP A 46 10.56 -3.70 15.95
CA TRP A 46 9.49 -4.34 16.72
C TRP A 46 8.63 -3.33 17.48
N LEU A 47 9.25 -2.25 17.98
CA LEU A 47 8.55 -1.15 18.67
C LEU A 47 7.49 -0.47 17.79
N MET A 48 7.73 -0.33 16.49
CA MET A 48 6.76 0.29 15.58
C MET A 48 5.57 -0.63 15.28
N PHE A 49 5.77 -1.94 15.33
CA PHE A 49 4.67 -2.92 15.20
C PHE A 49 3.98 -3.20 16.52
N LEU A 50 4.55 -2.79 17.65
CA LEU A 50 3.97 -2.99 18.98
C LEU A 50 2.52 -2.48 19.07
N PRO A 51 2.17 -1.24 18.62
CA PRO A 51 0.78 -0.79 18.64
C PRO A 51 -0.14 -1.64 17.76
N LEU A 52 0.34 -2.09 16.60
CA LEU A 52 -0.43 -2.96 15.69
C LEU A 52 -0.64 -4.35 16.28
N VAL A 53 0.35 -4.89 16.99
CA VAL A 53 0.26 -6.19 17.68
C VAL A 53 -0.70 -6.09 18.86
N VAL A 54 -0.60 -5.03 19.67
CA VAL A 54 -1.54 -4.78 20.78
C VAL A 54 -2.96 -4.61 20.26
N TYR A 55 -3.16 -3.86 19.17
CA TYR A 55 -4.47 -3.73 18.53
C TYR A 55 -4.97 -5.07 17.97
N GLY A 56 -4.10 -5.86 17.34
CA GLY A 56 -4.45 -7.17 16.79
C GLY A 56 -4.86 -8.23 17.83
N ILE A 57 -4.59 -8.00 19.12
CA ILE A 57 -5.14 -8.83 20.21
C ILE A 57 -6.64 -8.61 20.35
N PHE A 58 -7.13 -7.38 20.12
CA PHE A 58 -8.56 -7.04 20.17
C PHE A 58 -9.24 -7.29 18.83
N ASP A 59 -8.56 -7.00 17.71
CA ASP A 59 -9.13 -7.11 16.37
C ASP A 59 -8.10 -7.67 15.38
N THR A 60 -8.00 -9.00 15.39
CA THR A 60 -7.00 -9.73 14.60
C THR A 60 -7.24 -9.58 13.10
N VAL A 61 -8.50 -9.59 12.66
CA VAL A 61 -8.85 -9.51 11.23
C VAL A 61 -8.47 -8.15 10.67
N ASN A 62 -8.84 -7.06 11.33
CA ASN A 62 -8.50 -5.72 10.87
C ASN A 62 -6.99 -5.47 10.90
N ALA A 63 -6.28 -5.97 11.91
CA ALA A 63 -4.82 -5.87 11.96
C ALA A 63 -4.13 -6.59 10.78
N ILE A 64 -4.60 -7.79 10.40
CA ILE A 64 -4.10 -8.52 9.23
C ILE A 64 -4.39 -7.75 7.94
N ILE A 65 -5.59 -7.19 7.80
CA ILE A 65 -6.00 -6.38 6.63
C ILE A 65 -5.05 -5.19 6.47
N VAL A 66 -4.81 -4.41 7.53
CA VAL A 66 -3.91 -3.25 7.48
C VAL A 66 -2.50 -3.66 7.08
N LEU A 67 -1.99 -4.75 7.67
CA LEU A 67 -0.64 -5.25 7.41
C LEU A 67 -0.48 -5.67 5.93
N LEU A 68 -1.46 -6.39 5.39
CA LEU A 68 -1.45 -6.86 4.00
C LEU A 68 -1.53 -5.70 3.02
N HIS A 69 -2.43 -4.73 3.23
CA HIS A 69 -2.56 -3.55 2.37
C HIS A 69 -1.26 -2.74 2.34
N LEU A 70 -0.66 -2.52 3.51
CA LEU A 70 0.61 -1.80 3.60
C LEU A 70 1.73 -2.53 2.82
N ALA A 71 1.76 -3.86 2.86
CA ALA A 71 2.72 -4.67 2.10
C ALA A 71 2.49 -4.57 0.58
N VAL A 72 1.24 -4.68 0.14
CA VAL A 72 0.86 -4.58 -1.27
C VAL A 72 1.20 -3.21 -1.85
N PHE A 73 0.82 -2.12 -1.18
CA PHE A 73 1.15 -0.77 -1.65
C PHE A 73 2.66 -0.54 -1.72
N TRP A 74 3.42 -1.08 -0.77
CA TRP A 74 4.88 -0.99 -0.83
C TRP A 74 5.47 -1.79 -2.00
N LEU A 75 4.94 -3.00 -2.25
CA LEU A 75 5.37 -3.85 -3.36
C LEU A 75 5.10 -3.16 -4.70
N ILE A 76 3.91 -2.58 -4.87
CA ILE A 76 3.54 -1.79 -6.06
C ILE A 76 4.49 -0.61 -6.23
N ALA A 77 4.73 0.17 -5.17
CA ALA A 77 5.61 1.33 -5.23
C ALA A 77 7.06 0.96 -5.60
N ASP A 78 7.58 -0.15 -5.05
CA ASP A 78 8.90 -0.66 -5.39
C ASP A 78 8.95 -1.21 -6.82
N GLY A 79 7.87 -1.83 -7.30
CA GLY A 79 7.70 -2.27 -8.68
C GLY A 79 7.75 -1.10 -9.66
N ILE A 80 6.96 -0.06 -9.43
CA ILE A 80 6.98 1.18 -10.22
C ILE A 80 8.38 1.80 -10.21
N ALA A 81 9.01 1.91 -9.03
CA ALA A 81 10.36 2.43 -8.92
C ALA A 81 11.40 1.58 -9.68
N ALA A 82 11.22 0.25 -9.74
CA ALA A 82 12.08 -0.64 -10.53
C ALA A 82 11.87 -0.46 -12.04
N VAL A 83 10.62 -0.35 -12.49
CA VAL A 83 10.27 -0.09 -13.89
C VAL A 83 10.85 1.24 -14.36
N VAL A 84 10.64 2.33 -13.60
CA VAL A 84 11.18 3.66 -13.93
C VAL A 84 12.73 3.62 -14.01
N ARG A 85 13.38 2.90 -13.10
CA ARG A 85 14.85 2.73 -13.14
C ARG A 85 15.30 1.97 -14.38
N ASN A 86 14.56 0.96 -14.82
CA ASN A 86 14.88 0.20 -16.03
C ASN A 86 14.73 1.05 -17.30
N PHE A 87 13.67 1.87 -17.40
CA PHE A 87 13.50 2.79 -18.53
C PHE A 87 14.58 3.88 -18.57
N LYS A 88 14.92 4.47 -17.43
CA LYS A 88 15.98 5.48 -17.36
C LYS A 88 17.35 4.92 -17.74
N ARG A 89 17.62 3.66 -17.40
CA ARG A 89 18.84 2.95 -17.83
C ARG A 89 18.87 2.79 -19.35
N ARG A 90 17.77 2.34 -19.97
CA ARG A 90 17.67 2.18 -21.43
C ARG A 90 17.91 3.49 -22.19
N HIS A 91 17.31 4.59 -21.76
CA HIS A 91 17.55 5.90 -22.40
C HIS A 91 18.99 6.40 -22.25
N ARG A 92 19.65 6.09 -21.13
CA ARG A 92 21.03 6.50 -20.93
C ARG A 92 21.99 5.69 -21.80
N THR A 93 21.79 4.37 -21.93
CA THR A 93 22.57 3.52 -22.84
C THR A 93 22.40 4.01 -24.29
N ASN A 94 21.16 4.17 -24.76
CA ASN A 94 20.88 4.66 -26.12
C ASN A 94 21.51 6.03 -26.41
N LYS A 95 21.50 6.96 -25.44
CA LYS A 95 22.15 8.28 -25.59
C LYS A 95 23.67 8.17 -25.66
N THR A 96 24.28 7.23 -24.95
CA THR A 96 25.74 7.05 -24.92
C THR A 96 26.22 6.44 -26.24
N ASP A 97 25.45 5.50 -26.79
CA ASP A 97 25.70 4.89 -28.09
C ASP A 97 25.57 5.93 -29.22
N LEU A 98 24.51 6.74 -29.21
CA LEU A 98 24.32 7.87 -30.14
C LEU A 98 25.43 8.92 -30.06
N SER A 99 26.03 9.15 -28.90
CA SER A 99 27.16 10.08 -28.76
C SER A 99 28.50 9.47 -29.17
N ASN A 100 28.67 8.14 -29.08
CA ASN A 100 29.90 7.48 -29.50
C ASN A 100 30.01 7.39 -31.03
N ASP A 101 28.90 7.11 -31.73
CA ASP A 101 28.86 7.10 -33.20
C ASP A 101 29.29 8.46 -33.80
N ASN A 102 28.73 9.55 -33.27
CA ASN A 102 29.07 10.91 -33.72
C ASN A 102 30.54 11.30 -33.45
N ASN A 103 31.22 10.65 -32.50
CA ASN A 103 32.62 10.94 -32.17
C ASN A 103 33.61 10.11 -33.00
N THR A 104 33.17 8.96 -33.52
CA THR A 104 33.97 8.11 -34.42
C THR A 104 34.13 8.74 -35.80
N ASP A 105 33.11 9.45 -36.29
CA ASP A 105 33.18 10.17 -37.57
C ASP A 105 34.04 11.44 -37.50
N SER A 106 34.13 12.11 -36.34
CA SER A 106 34.96 13.30 -36.17
C SER A 106 36.45 13.01 -35.96
N ASN A 107 36.80 11.83 -35.45
CA ASN A 107 38.20 11.43 -35.21
C ASN A 107 38.89 10.79 -36.42
N GLN A 108 38.21 10.62 -37.56
CA GLN A 108 38.84 10.19 -38.82
C GLN A 108 39.44 11.32 -39.67
N LEU A 109 39.34 12.59 -39.24
CA LEU A 109 39.97 13.73 -39.93
C LEU A 109 41.27 14.23 -39.27
N ALA A 110 41.78 13.57 -38.24
CA ALA A 110 42.98 14.01 -37.53
C ALA A 110 43.89 12.82 -37.18
N ASP A 111 44.49 12.19 -38.19
CA ASP A 111 45.69 11.38 -37.95
C ASP A 111 46.64 11.46 -39.15
N GLU A 112 47.46 12.50 -39.15
CA GLU A 112 48.80 12.48 -39.74
C GLU A 112 49.67 13.50 -39.00
N LYS A 113 50.49 13.03 -38.04
CA LYS A 113 51.93 13.30 -37.95
C LYS A 113 52.59 12.89 -36.62
N ASP A 114 53.63 12.08 -36.79
CA ASP A 114 54.96 12.12 -36.17
C ASP A 114 55.18 11.71 -34.70
N ASP A 115 55.78 10.51 -34.58
CA ASP A 115 57.02 10.13 -33.85
C ASP A 115 57.34 10.77 -32.48
N VAL A 116 57.61 9.91 -31.48
CA VAL A 116 58.86 9.85 -30.70
C VAL A 116 58.68 8.98 -29.45
N THR A 117 59.59 8.01 -29.31
CA THR A 117 59.82 7.13 -28.15
C THR A 117 60.41 7.90 -26.97
N ILE A 118 60.03 7.65 -25.70
CA ILE A 118 60.95 7.56 -24.52
C ILE A 118 60.30 6.76 -23.36
N THR A 119 61.15 5.93 -22.77
CA THR A 119 61.08 5.02 -21.61
C THR A 119 60.67 5.62 -20.25
N GLY A 120 60.08 4.81 -19.35
CA GLY A 120 60.13 5.07 -17.90
C GLY A 120 59.05 4.38 -17.04
N SER A 121 59.44 3.31 -16.35
CA SER A 121 58.89 2.83 -15.06
C SER A 121 59.93 3.22 -13.99
N PRO A 122 59.63 3.63 -12.73
CA PRO A 122 58.90 2.79 -11.76
C PRO A 122 58.04 3.54 -10.70
N ASP A 123 57.27 2.73 -9.94
CA ASP A 123 56.78 2.93 -8.57
C ASP A 123 56.34 4.32 -8.07
N ASP A 124 55.05 4.47 -7.73
CA ASP A 124 54.71 5.12 -6.47
C ASP A 124 53.43 4.54 -5.84
N SER A 125 53.60 4.36 -4.54
CA SER A 125 52.73 3.94 -3.49
C SER A 125 51.44 4.77 -3.32
N GLY A 126 50.41 4.07 -2.83
CA GLY A 126 49.38 4.55 -1.92
C GLY A 126 48.88 6.00 -2.03
N MET A 127 47.73 6.18 -2.68
CA MET A 127 46.82 7.29 -2.32
C MET A 127 45.39 6.79 -2.18
N LYS A 128 45.04 6.43 -0.94
CA LYS A 128 43.66 6.40 -0.43
C LYS A 128 42.96 7.68 -0.86
N LYS A 129 42.00 7.61 -1.79
CA LYS A 129 40.92 8.59 -1.84
C LYS A 129 39.81 8.12 -0.92
N THR A 130 39.96 8.46 0.35
CA THR A 130 38.84 8.60 1.28
C THR A 130 37.92 9.69 0.75
N ASP A 131 36.92 9.30 -0.03
CA ASP A 131 35.76 10.18 -0.25
C ASP A 131 34.96 10.21 1.05
N CYS A 132 35.30 11.17 1.90
CA CYS A 132 34.44 11.63 2.97
C CYS A 132 33.35 12.51 2.35
N SER A 133 32.47 11.90 1.55
CA SER A 133 31.20 12.53 1.22
C SER A 133 30.27 12.31 2.42
N THR A 134 30.26 13.29 3.32
CA THR A 134 29.12 13.57 4.22
C THR A 134 27.91 14.00 3.39
N GLY A 135 27.51 13.16 2.43
CA GLY A 135 26.31 13.34 1.65
C GLY A 135 25.12 13.25 2.59
N ARG A 136 24.39 14.36 2.75
CA ARG A 136 23.05 14.33 3.37
C ARG A 136 22.25 13.22 2.69
N LYS A 137 22.10 12.09 3.38
CA LYS A 137 21.41 10.92 2.83
C LYS A 137 19.97 11.33 2.52
N LYS A 138 19.56 11.20 1.26
CA LYS A 138 18.24 11.65 0.81
C LYS A 138 17.13 10.94 1.60
N PRO A 139 16.03 11.63 1.95
CA PRO A 139 14.89 11.00 2.61
C PRO A 139 14.33 9.85 1.81
N TYR A 140 13.89 8.80 2.50
CA TYR A 140 13.17 7.69 1.88
C TYR A 140 11.73 8.10 1.59
N TRP A 141 11.58 9.03 0.64
CA TRP A 141 10.29 9.60 0.23
C TRP A 141 9.31 8.54 -0.24
N LEU A 142 9.80 7.48 -0.91
CA LEU A 142 8.97 6.37 -1.36
C LEU A 142 8.16 5.75 -0.21
N GLY A 143 8.81 5.50 0.93
CA GLY A 143 8.13 4.93 2.08
C GLY A 143 7.12 5.87 2.72
N LEU A 144 7.43 7.18 2.78
CA LEU A 144 6.50 8.17 3.30
C LEU A 144 5.25 8.30 2.42
N THR A 145 5.43 8.31 1.09
CA THR A 145 4.32 8.34 0.14
C THR A 145 3.43 7.10 0.26
N VAL A 146 4.01 5.90 0.42
CA VAL A 146 3.24 4.67 0.62
C VAL A 146 2.42 4.72 1.91
N LEU A 147 3.02 5.18 3.02
CA LEU A 147 2.31 5.34 4.29
C LEU A 147 1.13 6.30 4.17
N LEU A 148 1.33 7.45 3.53
CA LEU A 148 0.28 8.44 3.32
C LEU A 148 -0.86 7.89 2.44
N ILE A 149 -0.52 7.24 1.32
CA ILE A 149 -1.53 6.62 0.43
C ILE A 149 -2.33 5.56 1.19
N THR A 150 -1.65 4.71 1.97
CA THR A 150 -2.32 3.67 2.77
C THR A 150 -3.27 4.28 3.79
N ALA A 151 -2.84 5.33 4.50
CA ALA A 151 -3.68 6.01 5.49
C ALA A 151 -4.91 6.66 4.85
N VAL A 152 -4.74 7.33 3.70
CA VAL A 152 -5.87 7.91 2.94
C VAL A 152 -6.81 6.82 2.44
N TYR A 153 -6.28 5.73 1.87
CA TYR A 153 -7.08 4.61 1.38
C TYR A 153 -7.92 3.97 2.49
N LEU A 154 -7.30 3.68 3.65
CA LEU A 154 -8.01 3.12 4.80
C LEU A 154 -9.02 4.12 5.38
N GLY A 155 -8.70 5.42 5.39
CA GLY A 155 -9.63 6.47 5.79
C GLY A 155 -10.86 6.57 4.89
N ILE A 156 -10.69 6.41 3.57
CA ILE A 156 -11.80 6.32 2.62
C ILE A 156 -12.63 5.06 2.88
N GLY A 157 -11.97 3.92 3.10
CA GLY A 157 -12.66 2.66 3.43
C GLY A 157 -13.50 2.78 4.70
N TRP A 158 -12.93 3.36 5.76
CA TRP A 158 -13.63 3.65 7.01
C TRP A 158 -14.81 4.60 6.80
N TYR A 159 -14.62 5.69 6.05
CA TYR A 159 -15.69 6.62 5.72
C TYR A 159 -16.84 5.93 4.96
N ASN A 160 -16.52 5.12 3.95
CA ASN A 160 -17.51 4.37 3.18
C ASN A 160 -18.25 3.33 4.04
N ALA A 161 -17.57 2.72 5.01
CA ALA A 161 -18.20 1.77 5.93
C ALA A 161 -19.19 2.46 6.87
N HIS A 162 -18.93 3.70 7.29
CA HIS A 162 -19.81 4.45 8.21
C HIS A 162 -20.86 5.30 7.50
N HIS A 163 -20.69 5.56 6.20
CA HIS A 163 -21.59 6.40 5.43
C HIS A 163 -22.40 5.58 4.42
N VAL A 164 -23.57 5.10 4.88
CA VAL A 164 -24.50 4.33 4.04
C VAL A 164 -25.13 5.24 2.98
N SER A 165 -24.90 4.91 1.70
CA SER A 165 -25.47 5.63 0.56
C SER A 165 -26.72 4.95 0.02
N ILE A 166 -27.78 5.72 -0.20
CA ILE A 166 -29.05 5.21 -0.75
C ILE A 166 -28.97 5.15 -2.27
N THR A 167 -29.06 3.94 -2.83
CA THR A 167 -29.14 3.75 -4.29
C THR A 167 -30.60 3.58 -4.72
N LYS A 168 -31.07 4.43 -5.63
CA LYS A 168 -32.48 4.45 -6.07
C LYS A 168 -32.60 3.81 -7.46
N TYR A 169 -33.45 2.80 -7.56
CA TYR A 169 -33.79 2.16 -8.82
C TYR A 169 -35.27 2.39 -9.14
N LYS A 170 -35.57 2.63 -10.42
CA LYS A 170 -36.94 2.67 -10.94
C LYS A 170 -37.13 1.47 -11.85
N VAL A 171 -38.00 0.55 -11.44
CA VAL A 171 -38.34 -0.64 -12.21
C VAL A 171 -39.78 -0.49 -12.68
N ASN A 172 -39.98 -0.59 -13.99
CA ASN A 172 -41.31 -0.60 -14.60
C ASN A 172 -41.71 -2.05 -14.91
N THR A 173 -42.96 -2.39 -14.70
CA THR A 173 -43.51 -3.72 -14.98
C THR A 173 -44.86 -3.59 -15.66
N GLU A 174 -45.13 -4.47 -16.62
CA GLU A 174 -46.45 -4.58 -17.29
C GLU A 174 -47.44 -5.41 -16.47
N LYS A 175 -46.99 -6.05 -15.39
CA LYS A 175 -47.84 -6.84 -14.50
C LYS A 175 -48.59 -5.93 -13.54
N GLU A 176 -49.89 -6.20 -13.33
CA GLU A 176 -50.68 -5.49 -12.33
C GLU A 176 -50.21 -5.84 -10.92
N ILE A 177 -49.77 -4.81 -10.18
CA ILE A 177 -49.26 -4.93 -8.81
C ILE A 177 -50.30 -4.48 -7.77
N GLY A 178 -51.52 -4.15 -8.19
CA GLY A 178 -52.60 -3.70 -7.30
C GLY A 178 -52.44 -2.27 -6.74
N ALA A 179 -51.44 -1.52 -7.22
CA ALA A 179 -51.18 -0.12 -6.87
C ALA A 179 -50.55 0.62 -8.07
N GLU A 180 -50.65 1.96 -8.10
CA GLU A 180 -50.03 2.77 -9.16
C GLU A 180 -48.49 2.74 -9.09
N SER A 181 -47.94 2.71 -7.88
CA SER A 181 -46.49 2.59 -7.64
C SER A 181 -46.25 1.91 -6.30
N LEU A 182 -45.15 1.16 -6.21
CA LEU A 182 -44.73 0.49 -4.98
C LEU A 182 -43.31 0.93 -4.61
N ARG A 183 -43.12 1.44 -3.40
CA ARG A 183 -41.83 1.79 -2.83
C ARG A 183 -41.32 0.64 -1.97
N ILE A 184 -40.34 -0.08 -2.50
CA ILE A 184 -39.65 -1.15 -1.77
C ILE A 184 -38.29 -0.63 -1.32
N VAL A 185 -38.02 -0.71 -0.02
CA VAL A 185 -36.67 -0.50 0.53
C VAL A 185 -36.07 -1.87 0.80
N GLN A 186 -34.92 -2.14 0.19
CA GLN A 186 -34.17 -3.36 0.40
C GLN A 186 -32.96 -3.07 1.28
N ILE A 187 -32.81 -3.85 2.35
CA ILE A 187 -31.59 -3.90 3.16
C ILE A 187 -30.95 -5.29 3.01
N THR A 188 -29.62 -5.34 3.00
CA THR A 188 -28.87 -6.57 2.79
C THR A 188 -27.58 -6.50 3.59
N ASP A 189 -27.15 -7.63 4.13
CA ASP A 189 -25.83 -7.81 4.77
C ASP A 189 -25.55 -6.72 5.82
N SER A 190 -26.55 -6.45 6.67
CA SER A 190 -26.45 -5.46 7.74
C SER A 190 -25.36 -5.82 8.75
N HIS A 191 -25.13 -7.13 8.97
CA HIS A 191 -24.15 -7.66 9.94
C HIS A 191 -24.15 -6.86 11.25
N VAL A 192 -25.33 -6.73 11.87
CA VAL A 192 -25.52 -6.01 13.13
C VAL A 192 -24.58 -6.61 14.18
N GLY A 193 -23.87 -5.78 14.94
CA GLY A 193 -22.83 -6.19 15.89
C GLY A 193 -21.41 -6.18 15.33
N THR A 194 -21.22 -6.32 14.01
CA THR A 194 -19.89 -6.25 13.35
C THR A 194 -19.67 -4.90 12.68
N THR A 195 -20.68 -4.38 11.96
CA THR A 195 -20.57 -3.10 11.22
C THR A 195 -21.13 -1.92 12.01
N PHE A 196 -22.31 -2.12 12.63
CA PHE A 196 -23.00 -1.15 13.48
C PHE A 196 -23.58 -1.88 14.68
N ASP A 197 -23.65 -1.24 15.84
CA ASP A 197 -24.42 -1.72 16.98
C ASP A 197 -25.93 -1.50 16.75
N GLY A 198 -26.78 -2.02 17.65
CA GLY A 198 -28.23 -1.86 17.55
C GLY A 198 -28.66 -0.38 17.50
N GLU A 199 -27.96 0.52 18.19
CA GLU A 199 -28.24 1.96 18.15
C GLU A 199 -27.92 2.58 16.78
N GLY A 200 -26.77 2.27 16.19
CA GLY A 200 -26.39 2.72 14.85
C GLY A 200 -27.35 2.17 13.78
N PHE A 201 -27.77 0.91 13.93
CA PHE A 201 -28.79 0.35 13.05
C PHE A 201 -30.14 1.08 13.19
N ALA A 202 -30.56 1.43 14.41
CA ALA A 202 -31.78 2.19 14.64
C ALA A 202 -31.74 3.59 14.00
N GLU A 203 -30.58 4.24 13.92
CA GLU A 203 -30.42 5.48 13.18
C GLU A 203 -30.65 5.29 11.67
N HIS A 204 -30.12 4.21 11.09
CA HIS A 204 -30.41 3.85 9.70
C HIS A 204 -31.89 3.52 9.48
N MET A 205 -32.59 2.93 10.46
CA MET A 205 -34.03 2.70 10.38
C MET A 205 -34.85 3.99 10.37
N LYS A 206 -34.40 5.06 11.01
CA LYS A 206 -35.04 6.39 10.85
C LYS A 206 -34.93 6.88 9.41
N THR A 207 -33.77 6.65 8.78
CA THR A 207 -33.59 6.99 7.36
C THR A 207 -34.53 6.18 6.47
N VAL A 208 -34.69 4.88 6.73
CA VAL A 208 -35.64 4.03 6.02
C VAL A 208 -37.08 4.51 6.22
N GLN A 209 -37.49 4.83 7.45
CA GLN A 209 -38.84 5.33 7.73
C GLN A 209 -39.13 6.65 7.00
N ASN A 210 -38.15 7.55 6.90
CA ASN A 210 -38.27 8.82 6.17
C ASN A 210 -38.43 8.65 4.65
N LEU A 211 -38.10 7.47 4.09
CA LEU A 211 -38.39 7.15 2.68
C LEU A 211 -39.85 6.74 2.46
N GLU A 212 -40.61 6.54 3.54
CA GLU A 212 -41.98 6.05 3.57
C GLU A 212 -42.18 4.80 2.69
N PRO A 213 -41.42 3.71 2.90
CA PRO A 213 -41.57 2.51 2.11
C PRO A 213 -42.92 1.84 2.37
N ASP A 214 -43.48 1.24 1.31
CA ASP A 214 -44.64 0.36 1.43
C ASP A 214 -44.21 -1.03 1.91
N ILE A 215 -43.01 -1.46 1.50
CA ILE A 215 -42.41 -2.75 1.88
C ILE A 215 -40.94 -2.55 2.20
N VAL A 216 -40.50 -3.13 3.33
CA VAL A 216 -39.08 -3.30 3.64
C VAL A 216 -38.74 -4.78 3.48
N VAL A 217 -37.71 -5.09 2.68
CA VAL A 217 -37.23 -6.46 2.47
C VAL A 217 -35.78 -6.60 2.94
N ILE A 218 -35.51 -7.70 3.63
CA ILE A 218 -34.16 -8.09 4.08
C ILE A 218 -33.71 -9.25 3.19
N THR A 219 -32.66 -9.06 2.41
CA THR A 219 -32.25 -10.01 1.36
C THR A 219 -30.88 -10.64 1.56
N GLY A 220 -30.27 -10.44 2.73
CA GLY A 220 -28.95 -10.96 3.08
C GLY A 220 -28.81 -11.08 4.59
N ASP A 221 -27.57 -11.17 5.07
CA ASP A 221 -27.31 -11.47 6.48
C ASP A 221 -27.66 -10.28 7.39
N PHE A 222 -28.58 -10.50 8.32
CA PHE A 222 -29.04 -9.45 9.22
C PHE A 222 -28.14 -9.32 10.46
N VAL A 223 -27.76 -10.46 11.03
CA VAL A 223 -27.01 -10.59 12.29
C VAL A 223 -25.65 -11.23 12.04
N ASP A 224 -24.74 -11.12 13.00
CA ASP A 224 -23.41 -11.72 12.95
C ASP A 224 -23.02 -12.31 14.32
N ASP A 225 -21.86 -12.97 14.39
CA ASP A 225 -21.36 -13.65 15.61
C ASP A 225 -21.23 -12.70 16.81
N GLY A 226 -21.06 -11.41 16.56
CA GLY A 226 -20.97 -10.35 17.58
C GLY A 226 -22.31 -9.77 18.04
N SER A 227 -23.44 -10.12 17.41
CA SER A 227 -24.75 -9.55 17.79
C SER A 227 -25.16 -9.97 19.20
N THR A 228 -25.59 -9.01 20.01
CA THR A 228 -26.17 -9.28 21.33
C THR A 228 -27.69 -9.32 21.26
N LYS A 229 -28.34 -9.81 22.32
CA LYS A 229 -29.81 -9.84 22.37
C LYS A 229 -30.39 -8.42 22.44
N GLU A 230 -29.63 -7.49 23.00
CA GLU A 230 -29.97 -6.09 23.14
C GLU A 230 -29.93 -5.35 21.80
N ASP A 231 -29.24 -5.88 20.79
CA ASP A 231 -29.14 -5.32 19.44
C ASP A 231 -30.35 -5.66 18.53
N LEU A 232 -31.26 -6.54 18.98
CA LEU A 232 -32.39 -7.07 18.21
C LEU A 232 -33.75 -6.60 18.73
#